data_AF-A0A7X7JA92-F1
#
_entry.id   AF-A0A7X7JA92-F1
#
_cell.length_a   1.000
_cell.length_b   1.000
_cell.length_c   1.000
_cell.angle_alpha   90.00
_cell.angle_beta   90.00
_cell.angle_gamma   90.00
#
_symmetry.space_group_name_H-M   'P 1'
#
loop_
_entity.id
_entity.type
_entity.pdbx_description
1 polymer ?
#
loop_
_entity_poly.entity_id
_entity_poly.type
_entity_poly.pdbx_seq_one_letter_code
_entity_poly.pdbx_strand_id
1 'polypeptide(L)' 'MLRLAADDDDPIRALRATAAASTELERQQSALVRRARVRGATWTQIAGALGVSKQAVHKKYGGRRLGRP' A
#
# COMPACT_ATOMS: atom_id res chain seq x y z
N MET A 1 -13.58 11.83 4.45
CA MET A 1 -14.27 10.92 3.51
C MET A 1 -13.69 11.14 2.13
N LEU A 2 -13.06 10.11 1.53
CA LEU A 2 -12.58 10.19 0.14
C LEU A 2 -13.80 9.98 -0.78
N ARG A 3 -14.42 11.07 -1.22
CA ARG A 3 -15.48 11.03 -2.24
C ARG A 3 -14.79 10.85 -3.59
N LEU A 4 -14.47 9.60 -3.94
CA LEU A 4 -14.11 9.26 -5.31
C LEU A 4 -15.34 9.56 -6.14
N ALA A 5 -15.23 10.58 -6.99
CA ALA A 5 -16.24 11.08 -7.92
C ALA A 5 -17.29 10.01 -8.25
N ALA A 6 -18.41 10.05 -7.52
CA ALA A 6 -19.62 9.32 -7.85
C ALA A 6 -20.43 10.09 -8.90
N ASP A 7 -19.85 11.15 -9.48
CA ASP A 7 -20.43 12.04 -10.48
C ASP A 7 -19.83 11.78 -11.89
N ASP A 8 -19.24 10.60 -12.10
CA ASP A 8 -18.98 10.07 -13.43
C ASP A 8 -19.89 8.85 -13.56
N ASP A 9 -20.89 8.88 -14.45
CA ASP A 9 -21.92 7.84 -14.66
C ASP A 9 -21.38 6.45 -15.06
N ASP A 10 -20.07 6.21 -14.92
CA ASP A 10 -19.41 4.94 -15.20
C ASP A 10 -18.62 4.41 -13.99
N PRO A 11 -19.21 3.50 -13.20
CA PRO A 11 -18.53 2.80 -12.11
C PRO A 11 -17.24 2.09 -12.52
N ILE A 12 -17.11 1.63 -13.77
CA ILE A 12 -15.88 0.98 -14.26
C ILE A 12 -14.76 1.99 -14.42
N ARG A 13 -15.05 3.19 -14.92
CA ARG A 13 -14.08 4.31 -14.98
C ARG A 13 -13.61 4.69 -13.57
N ALA A 14 -14.54 4.81 -12.62
CA ALA A 14 -14.21 5.11 -11.23
C ALA A 14 -13.35 4.00 -10.58
N LEU A 15 -13.63 2.72 -10.85
CA LEU A 15 -12.82 1.60 -10.40
C LEU A 15 -11.40 1.64 -11.00
N ARG A 16 -11.25 1.96 -12.29
CA ARG A 16 -9.93 2.10 -12.93
C ARG A 16 -9.12 3.24 -12.29
N ALA A 17 -9.75 4.38 -12.05
CA ALA A 17 -9.09 5.50 -11.36
C ALA A 17 -8.68 5.12 -9.93
N THR A 18 -9.54 4.41 -9.21
CA THR A 18 -9.26 3.91 -7.85
C THR A 18 -8.14 2.87 -7.84
N ALA A 19 -8.09 1.99 -8.85
CA ALA A 19 -7.02 0.99 -9.00
C ALA A 19 -5.67 1.65 -9.30
N ALA A 20 -5.65 2.69 -10.14
CA ALA A 20 -4.46 3.49 -10.41
C ALA A 20 -3.98 4.20 -9.13
N ALA A 21 -4.89 4.83 -8.38
CA ALA A 21 -4.57 5.47 -7.10
C ALA A 21 -4.04 4.46 -6.07
N SER A 22 -4.64 3.28 -5.99
CA SER A 22 -4.19 2.18 -5.12
C SER A 22 -2.77 1.74 -5.47
N THR A 23 -2.46 1.59 -6.76
CA THR A 23 -1.12 1.23 -7.23
C THR A 23 -0.06 2.24 -6.80
N GLU A 24 -0.37 3.54 -6.92
CA GLU A 24 0.54 4.59 -6.48
C GLU A 24 0.72 4.60 -4.96
N LEU A 25 -0.37 4.41 -4.20
CA LEU A 25 -0.31 4.28 -2.74
C LEU A 25 0.59 3.09 -2.33
N GLU A 26 0.52 1.96 -3.02
CA GLU A 26 1.36 0.80 -2.74
C GLU A 26 2.85 1.07 -3.00
N ARG A 27 3.17 1.84 -4.04
CA ARG A 27 4.55 2.27 -4.32
C ARG A 27 5.08 3.16 -3.21
N GLN A 28 4.28 4.13 -2.76
CA GLN A 28 4.64 5.02 -1.65
C GLN A 28 4.82 4.25 -0.35
N GLN A 29 3.91 3.34 -0.01
CA GLN A 29 4.04 2.47 1.15
C GLN A 29 5.33 1.65 1.08
N SER A 30 5.65 1.05 -0.07
CA SER A 30 6.90 0.29 -0.26
C SER A 30 8.13 1.14 0.00
N ALA A 31 8.16 2.38 -0.50
CA ALA A 31 9.25 3.32 -0.27
C ALA A 31 9.37 3.72 1.21
N LEU A 32 8.25 3.98 1.88
CA LEU A 32 8.20 4.31 3.30
C LEU A 32 8.63 3.14 4.19
N VAL A 33 8.16 1.92 3.90
CA VAL A 33 8.58 0.70 4.61
C VAL A 33 10.08 0.49 4.47
N ARG A 34 10.64 0.64 3.26
CA ARG A 34 12.09 0.56 3.05
C ARG A 34 12.84 1.60 3.88
N ARG A 35 12.41 2.86 3.86
CA ARG A 35 13.01 3.94 4.66
C ARG A 35 12.94 3.64 6.17
N ALA A 36 11.80 3.15 6.65
CA ALA A 36 11.61 2.77 8.05
C ALA A 36 12.55 1.63 8.45
N ARG A 37 12.69 0.59 7.61
CA ARG A 37 13.63 -0.51 7.83
C ARG A 37 15.08 -0.04 7.87
N VAL A 38 15.49 0.85 6.97
CA VAL A 38 16.84 1.46 6.98
C VAL A 38 17.09 2.27 8.26
N ARG A 39 16.07 2.94 8.80
CA ARG A 39 16.14 3.67 10.07
C ARG A 39 16.03 2.77 11.31
N GLY A 40 16.07 1.45 11.15
CA GLY A 40 16.03 0.50 12.27
C GLY A 40 14.65 0.16 12.81
N ALA A 41 13.56 0.67 12.22
CA ALA A 41 12.21 0.35 12.67
C ALA A 41 11.94 -1.15 12.51
N THR A 42 11.44 -1.79 13.56
CA THR A 42 11.08 -3.21 13.54
C THR A 42 9.84 -3.45 12.67
N TRP A 43 9.70 -4.67 12.17
CA TRP A 43 8.52 -5.05 11.41
C TRP A 43 7.22 -4.93 12.20
N THR A 44 7.25 -5.12 13.52
CA THR A 44 6.10 -4.92 14.39
C THR A 44 5.67 -3.45 14.42
N GLN A 45 6.62 -2.52 14.53
CA GLN A 45 6.33 -1.07 14.49
C GLN A 45 5.73 -0.65 13.14
N ILE A 46 6.28 -1.17 12.04
CA ILE A 46 5.76 -0.90 10.70
C ILE A 46 4.35 -1.48 10.53
N ALA A 47 4.09 -2.69 11.04
CA ALA A 47 2.77 -3.31 11.00
C ALA A 47 1.74 -2.53 11.81
N GLY A 48 2.11 -2.06 13.01
CA GLY A 48 1.27 -1.18 13.82
C GLY A 48 0.91 0.12 13.09
N ALA A 49 1.89 0.75 12.43
CA ALA A 49 1.66 1.98 11.66
C ALA A 49 0.76 1.77 10.43
N LEU A 50 0.79 0.59 9.81
CA LEU A 50 -0.03 0.23 8.66
C LEU A 50 -1.40 -0.39 9.03
N GLY A 51 -1.66 -0.62 10.32
CA GLY A 51 -2.91 -1.24 10.78
C GLY A 51 -3.08 -2.70 10.35
N VAL A 52 -1.99 -3.42 10.11
CA VAL A 52 -2.00 -4.82 9.63
C VAL A 52 -1.17 -5.72 10.54
N SER A 53 -1.29 -7.04 10.38
CA SER A 53 -0.48 -7.97 11.15
C SER A 53 1.00 -7.93 10.73
N LYS A 54 1.90 -8.25 11.66
CA LYS A 54 3.34 -8.41 11.37
C LYS A 54 3.58 -9.41 10.23
N GLN A 55 2.82 -10.50 10.20
CA GLN A 55 2.89 -11.50 9.15
C GLN A 55 2.49 -10.93 7.79
N ALA A 56 1.43 -10.12 7.73
CA ALA A 56 0.99 -9.47 6.50
C ALA A 56 2.06 -8.51 5.95
N VAL A 57 2.69 -7.71 6.81
CA VAL A 57 3.81 -6.83 6.40
C VAL A 57 5.02 -7.64 5.95
N HIS A 58 5.40 -8.70 6.69
CA HIS A 58 6.50 -9.56 6.26
C HIS A 58 6.22 -10.22 4.91
N LYS A 59 5.00 -10.70 4.68
CA LYS A 59 4.61 -11.29 3.39
C LYS A 59 4.64 -10.24 2.28
N LYS A 60 4.17 -9.02 2.54
CA LYS A 60 4.08 -7.92 1.57
C LYS A 60 5.38 -7.16 1.35
N TYR A 61 6.35 -7.19 2.27
CA TYR A 61 7.57 -6.35 2.20
C TYR A 61 8.87 -7.05 2.60
N GLY A 62 8.80 -8.27 3.16
CA GLY A 62 9.91 -8.90 3.89
C GLY A 62 10.95 -9.65 3.07
N GLY A 63 10.73 -9.92 1.77
CA GLY A 63 11.77 -10.60 0.98
C GLY A 63 11.39 -10.95 -0.46
N ARG A 64 12.33 -10.65 -1.39
CA ARG A 64 12.59 -11.12 -2.77
C ARG A 64 11.45 -11.72 -3.63
N ARG A 65 10.19 -11.35 -3.41
CA ARG A 65 9.03 -11.64 -4.29
C ARG A 65 8.12 -10.42 -4.47
N LEU A 66 8.68 -9.22 -4.39
CA LEU A 66 7.98 -7.98 -4.76
C LEU A 66 8.55 -7.49 -6.07
N GLY A 67 8.35 -8.31 -7.08
CA GLY A 67 8.62 -8.00 -8.46
C GLY A 67 7.48 -8.57 -9.27
N ARG A 68 6.51 -7.68 -9.55
CA ARG A 68 5.45 -7.74 -10.57
C ARG A 68 4.08 -8.31 -10.14
N PRO A 69 2.97 -7.65 -10.51
CA PRO A 69 1.74 -8.35 -10.84
C PRO A 69 1.91 -9.20 -12.11
#